data_AF-A0AB39ZF67-F1
#
_entry.id   AF-A0AB39ZF67-F1
#
_cell.length_a   1.000
_cell.length_b   1.000
_cell.length_c   1.000
_cell.angle_alpha   90.00
_cell.angle_beta   90.00
_cell.angle_gamma   90.00
#
_symmetry.space_group_name_H-M   'P 1'
#
loop_
_entity.id
_entity.type
_entity.pdbx_description
1 polymer ?
#
loop_
_entity_poly.entity_id
_entity_poly.type
_entity_poly.pdbx_seq_one_letter_code
_entity_poly.pdbx_strand_id
1 'polypeptide(L)'
;MQKTVAIALPEEPDTAVKRFPRELLYLCTILLMLVALVAGYCFWVMTHSTSSPNKGLHILDRSEWQGEPPSGKYPHLKLPVSNVIIHHTATEGCEQEDVCIYRMQIIQAYHMKSLGWVDIGYNFLVGGDGKVYVGRGWHIQGQHVSGYGAISVSIAFIGTFVNVEPSTRQIEAAKRLMDEGVRLHRLHPDYHIYAHRQVSPTESPGQKLFELMKKWPRFTPDATSLRLLSNATLKFVTRPYWLAQPPTVPLAPLELPIQSVRFVSTNTKSCSTQAECVFRVRLLQSFHIESIGYKDINYNFVAAGDGHIYEGRGWNHGCEASKDGDGHDPKELVVAFVGPPSSNKKLALDLIQQGIKLGHISKDYILIDDSEKS
;
A
#
# COMPACT_ATOMS: atom_id res chain seq x y z
N MET A 1 63.99 88.29 -70.57
CA MET A 1 63.90 87.49 -69.32
C MET A 1 62.43 87.33 -68.97
N GLN A 2 61.84 86.17 -69.21
CA GLN A 2 60.56 85.76 -68.61
C GLN A 2 60.54 84.23 -68.64
N LYS A 3 60.56 83.62 -67.45
CA LYS A 3 60.58 82.17 -67.25
C LYS A 3 59.18 81.60 -67.45
N THR A 4 59.04 80.61 -68.32
CA THR A 4 57.84 79.77 -68.39
C THR A 4 58.03 78.59 -67.44
N VAL A 5 57.16 78.49 -66.42
CA VAL A 5 57.13 77.37 -65.47
C VAL A 5 56.26 76.27 -66.07
N ALA A 6 56.83 75.09 -66.30
CA ALA A 6 56.08 73.88 -66.60
C ALA A 6 55.68 73.21 -65.28
N ILE A 7 54.37 73.06 -65.06
CA ILE A 7 53.80 72.34 -63.91
C ILE A 7 53.72 70.86 -64.31
N ALA A 8 54.52 70.02 -63.69
CA ALA A 8 54.40 68.57 -63.78
C ALA A 8 53.32 68.08 -62.82
N LEU A 9 52.39 67.26 -63.31
CA LEU A 9 51.40 66.54 -62.50
C LEU A 9 52.10 65.47 -61.64
N PRO A 10 51.62 65.19 -60.41
CA PRO A 10 52.22 64.16 -59.55
C PRO A 10 51.91 62.75 -60.08
N GLU A 11 52.91 61.86 -60.04
CA GLU A 11 52.74 60.41 -60.23
C GLU A 11 51.88 59.82 -59.10
N GLU A 12 50.89 58.99 -59.46
CA GLU A 12 50.15 58.17 -58.50
C GLU A 12 51.05 57.07 -57.90
N PRO A 13 50.95 56.79 -56.58
CA PRO A 13 51.66 55.68 -55.99
C PRO A 13 51.02 54.34 -56.42
N ASP A 14 51.82 53.51 -57.07
CA ASP A 14 51.49 52.12 -57.44
C ASP A 14 51.29 51.28 -56.16
N THR A 15 50.04 51.21 -55.69
CA THR A 15 49.68 50.32 -54.59
C THR A 15 49.58 48.90 -55.13
N ALA A 16 50.69 48.17 -55.06
CA ALA A 16 50.75 46.74 -55.28
C ALA A 16 49.95 46.00 -54.19
N VAL A 17 48.62 46.01 -54.30
CA VAL A 17 47.73 45.17 -53.51
C VAL A 17 47.97 43.73 -53.93
N LYS A 18 48.70 42.96 -53.10
CA LYS A 18 48.84 41.50 -53.27
C LYS A 18 47.45 40.89 -53.34
N ARG A 19 47.00 40.53 -54.55
CA ARG A 19 45.77 39.77 -54.77
C ARG A 19 45.86 38.48 -53.95
N PHE A 20 45.02 38.37 -52.94
CA PHE A 20 44.86 37.13 -52.18
C PHE A 20 44.62 35.98 -53.17
N PRO A 21 45.38 34.88 -53.08
CA PRO A 21 45.24 33.78 -54.02
C PRO A 21 43.82 33.23 -53.91
N ARG A 22 43.13 33.14 -55.05
CA ARG A 22 41.73 32.66 -55.11
C ARG A 22 41.57 31.31 -54.41
N GLU A 23 42.59 30.46 -54.48
CA GLU A 23 42.68 29.18 -53.76
C GLU A 23 42.52 29.32 -52.24
N LEU A 24 43.14 30.33 -51.63
CA LEU A 24 43.00 30.59 -50.20
C LEU A 24 41.60 31.09 -49.85
N LEU A 25 40.98 31.86 -50.74
CA LEU A 25 39.59 32.29 -50.57
C LEU A 25 38.64 31.08 -50.64
N TYR A 26 38.87 30.15 -51.56
CA TYR A 26 38.10 28.90 -51.67
C TYR A 26 38.30 27.98 -50.45
N LEU A 27 39.53 27.86 -49.94
CA LEU A 27 39.81 27.11 -48.72
C LEU A 27 39.11 27.70 -47.49
N CYS A 28 39.15 29.03 -47.34
CA CYS A 28 38.46 29.72 -46.26
C CYS A 28 36.94 29.57 -46.34
N THR A 29 36.34 29.66 -47.54
CA THR A 29 34.89 29.48 -47.69
C THR A 29 34.46 28.03 -47.44
N ILE A 30 35.23 27.04 -47.89
CA ILE A 30 34.98 25.62 -47.59
C ILE A 30 35.07 25.37 -46.09
N LEU A 31 36.09 25.92 -45.41
CA LEU A 31 36.26 25.77 -43.97
C LEU A 31 35.09 26.40 -43.19
N LEU A 32 34.65 27.60 -43.58
CA LEU A 32 33.50 28.27 -42.95
C LEU A 32 32.21 27.48 -43.15
N MET A 33 32.00 26.90 -44.34
CA MET A 33 30.85 26.03 -44.61
C MET A 33 30.88 24.76 -43.76
N LEU A 34 32.06 24.14 -43.59
CA LEU A 34 32.22 22.97 -42.73
C LEU A 34 31.96 23.30 -41.26
N VAL A 35 32.47 24.41 -40.76
CA VAL A 35 32.23 24.87 -39.38
C VAL A 35 30.75 25.16 -39.17
N ALA A 36 30.08 25.82 -40.13
CA ALA A 36 28.64 26.08 -40.05
C ALA A 36 27.82 24.79 -40.09
N LEU A 37 28.20 23.81 -40.91
CA LEU A 37 27.57 22.49 -40.95
C LEU A 37 27.75 21.71 -39.65
N VAL A 38 28.95 21.73 -39.07
CA VAL A 38 29.23 21.08 -37.77
C VAL A 38 28.49 21.79 -36.65
N ALA A 39 28.47 23.13 -36.62
CA ALA A 39 27.72 23.89 -35.62
C ALA A 39 26.21 23.66 -35.77
N GLY A 40 25.70 23.62 -37.00
CA GLY A 40 24.30 23.30 -37.30
C GLY A 40 23.95 21.87 -36.91
N TYR A 41 24.84 20.91 -37.15
CA TYR A 41 24.69 19.51 -36.71
C TYR A 41 24.74 19.41 -35.19
N CYS A 42 25.66 20.10 -34.51
CA CYS A 42 25.72 20.16 -33.05
C CYS A 42 24.48 20.82 -32.45
N PHE A 43 23.97 21.90 -33.06
CA PHE A 43 22.73 22.54 -32.64
C PHE A 43 21.51 21.66 -32.89
N TRP A 44 21.47 20.96 -34.04
CA TRP A 44 20.46 19.95 -34.33
C TRP A 44 20.53 18.80 -33.32
N VAL A 45 21.73 18.28 -33.01
CA VAL A 45 21.94 17.28 -31.96
C VAL A 45 21.57 17.83 -30.58
N MET A 46 21.77 19.11 -30.25
CA MET A 46 21.34 19.66 -28.96
C MET A 46 19.83 19.90 -28.88
N THR A 47 19.17 20.21 -30.00
CA THR A 47 17.72 20.45 -30.07
C THR A 47 16.91 19.17 -30.31
N HIS A 48 17.52 18.16 -30.95
CA HIS A 48 16.94 16.85 -31.26
C HIS A 48 17.54 15.70 -30.46
N SER A 49 18.57 15.94 -29.63
CA SER A 49 18.77 15.16 -28.42
C SER A 49 17.60 15.49 -27.52
N THR A 50 16.51 14.78 -27.78
CA THR A 50 15.69 14.31 -26.68
C THR A 50 16.66 13.62 -25.75
N SER A 51 17.09 14.31 -24.69
CA SER A 51 17.37 13.63 -23.45
C SER A 51 16.06 12.93 -23.10
N SER A 52 15.88 11.72 -23.63
CA SER A 52 14.95 10.76 -23.06
C SER A 52 15.58 10.45 -21.72
N PRO A 53 15.08 11.01 -20.59
CA PRO A 53 15.58 10.60 -19.30
C PRO A 53 15.16 9.14 -19.20
N ASN A 54 16.13 8.23 -19.36
CA ASN A 54 15.98 6.79 -19.50
C ASN A 54 14.59 6.31 -19.05
N LYS A 55 13.64 6.21 -20.01
CA LYS A 55 12.24 5.82 -19.79
C LYS A 55 12.12 4.31 -19.50
N GLY A 56 13.19 3.70 -18.97
CA GLY A 56 13.25 2.29 -18.60
C GLY A 56 12.56 2.04 -17.26
N LEU A 57 12.11 0.81 -17.07
CA LEU A 57 11.76 0.29 -15.75
C LEU A 57 13.08 -0.11 -15.07
N HIS A 58 13.43 0.57 -13.97
CA HIS A 58 14.59 0.23 -13.16
C HIS A 58 14.14 -0.56 -11.94
N ILE A 59 14.52 -1.83 -11.88
CA ILE A 59 14.22 -2.74 -10.77
C ILE A 59 15.52 -3.02 -10.03
N LEU A 60 15.54 -2.73 -8.73
CA LEU A 60 16.63 -3.04 -7.82
C LEU A 60 16.31 -4.34 -7.08
N ASP A 61 17.11 -5.36 -7.34
CA ASP A 61 17.07 -6.63 -6.62
C ASP A 61 17.55 -6.48 -5.17
N ARG A 62 17.25 -7.50 -4.35
CA ARG A 62 17.60 -7.52 -2.93
C ARG A 62 19.06 -7.19 -2.63
N SER A 63 19.97 -7.74 -3.42
CA SER A 63 21.40 -7.49 -3.27
C SER A 63 21.78 -6.03 -3.52
N GLU A 64 21.06 -5.33 -4.40
CA GLU A 64 21.36 -3.94 -4.78
C GLU A 64 20.94 -2.95 -3.70
N TRP A 65 19.81 -3.19 -3.02
CA TRP A 65 19.41 -2.41 -1.84
C TRP A 65 19.93 -2.99 -0.52
N GLN A 66 20.84 -3.97 -0.58
CA GLN A 66 21.50 -4.59 0.58
C GLN A 66 20.51 -5.14 1.62
N GLY A 67 19.45 -5.81 1.16
CA GLY A 67 18.45 -6.42 2.03
C GLY A 67 18.95 -7.67 2.75
N GLU A 68 18.53 -7.84 4.01
CA GLU A 68 18.79 -9.07 4.77
C GLU A 68 18.13 -10.27 4.07
N PRO A 69 18.73 -11.48 4.10
CA PRO A 69 18.06 -12.67 3.60
C PRO A 69 16.83 -13.00 4.47
N PRO A 70 15.81 -13.70 3.94
CA PRO A 70 14.71 -14.19 4.75
C PRO A 70 15.18 -15.05 5.93
N SER A 71 14.53 -14.90 7.08
CA SER A 71 14.81 -15.69 8.29
C SER A 71 14.22 -17.10 8.26
N GLY A 72 13.46 -17.45 7.22
CA GLY A 72 12.70 -18.70 7.13
C GLY A 72 12.20 -19.01 5.72
N LYS A 73 11.39 -20.05 5.60
CA LYS A 73 10.85 -20.51 4.30
C LYS A 73 9.69 -19.64 3.83
N TYR A 74 9.61 -19.47 2.53
CA TYR A 74 8.49 -18.83 1.87
C TYR A 74 7.47 -19.83 1.32
N PRO A 75 6.17 -19.52 1.38
CA PRO A 75 5.21 -20.13 0.48
C PRO A 75 5.35 -19.54 -0.93
N HIS A 76 5.28 -20.40 -1.94
CA HIS A 76 5.31 -19.99 -3.34
C HIS A 76 3.97 -19.43 -3.80
N LEU A 77 4.03 -18.42 -4.66
CA LEU A 77 2.87 -17.83 -5.30
C LEU A 77 2.58 -18.57 -6.62
N LYS A 78 1.32 -18.96 -6.83
CA LYS A 78 0.90 -19.59 -8.08
C LYS A 78 0.78 -18.53 -9.17
N LEU A 79 1.52 -18.71 -10.26
CA LEU A 79 1.55 -17.80 -11.40
C LEU A 79 0.77 -18.39 -12.60
N PRO A 80 0.23 -17.55 -13.51
CA PRO A 80 0.16 -16.09 -13.40
C PRO A 80 -0.86 -15.65 -12.34
N VAL A 81 -0.62 -14.51 -11.71
CA VAL A 81 -1.48 -13.94 -10.67
C VAL A 81 -2.48 -12.98 -11.32
N SER A 82 -3.75 -13.07 -10.92
CA SER A 82 -4.83 -12.23 -11.49
C SER A 82 -5.14 -10.97 -10.69
N ASN A 83 -4.46 -10.74 -9.56
CA ASN A 83 -4.79 -9.64 -8.65
C ASN A 83 -3.54 -8.87 -8.21
N VAL A 84 -3.61 -7.54 -8.27
CA VAL A 84 -2.59 -6.64 -7.74
C VAL A 84 -3.22 -5.79 -6.64
N ILE A 85 -2.59 -5.73 -5.47
CA ILE A 85 -3.04 -4.88 -4.36
C ILE A 85 -2.04 -3.76 -4.14
N ILE A 86 -2.50 -2.51 -4.27
CA ILE A 86 -1.68 -1.31 -4.08
C ILE A 86 -1.75 -0.87 -2.62
N HIS A 87 -0.58 -0.53 -2.08
CA HIS A 87 -0.36 -0.05 -0.73
C HIS A 87 0.39 1.27 -0.74
N HIS A 88 0.37 1.98 0.38
CA HIS A 88 1.47 2.83 0.79
C HIS A 88 2.21 2.20 1.97
N THR A 89 3.43 2.64 2.25
CA THR A 89 4.20 2.17 3.41
C THR A 89 3.84 2.91 4.70
N ALA A 90 3.14 4.04 4.59
CA ALA A 90 2.89 4.97 5.71
C ALA A 90 4.18 5.46 6.40
N THR A 91 5.30 5.43 5.68
CA THR A 91 6.57 6.01 6.11
C THR A 91 6.74 7.41 5.53
N GLU A 92 7.82 8.08 5.89
CA GLU A 92 8.34 9.18 5.07
C GLU A 92 8.70 8.68 3.66
N GLY A 93 8.57 9.56 2.68
CA GLY A 93 8.98 9.29 1.30
C GLY A 93 10.50 9.25 1.13
N CYS A 94 10.92 9.09 -0.12
CA CYS A 94 12.32 9.12 -0.52
C CYS A 94 12.42 9.59 -1.98
N GLU A 95 13.29 10.56 -2.28
CA GLU A 95 13.45 11.12 -3.64
C GLU A 95 14.79 10.76 -4.29
N GLN A 96 15.73 10.27 -3.48
CA GLN A 96 17.07 9.83 -3.89
C GLN A 96 17.20 8.33 -3.59
N GLU A 97 17.95 7.63 -4.45
CA GLU A 97 18.09 6.16 -4.40
C GLU A 97 18.65 5.67 -3.07
N ASP A 98 19.70 6.31 -2.56
CA ASP A 98 20.30 5.99 -1.26
C ASP A 98 19.29 6.10 -0.10
N VAL A 99 18.47 7.15 -0.12
CA VAL A 99 17.38 7.33 0.84
C VAL A 99 16.31 6.25 0.67
N CYS A 100 15.96 5.88 -0.56
CA CYS A 100 14.99 4.82 -0.81
C CYS A 100 15.51 3.43 -0.39
N ILE A 101 16.79 3.13 -0.62
CA ILE A 101 17.49 1.94 -0.11
C ILE A 101 17.42 1.93 1.42
N TYR A 102 17.70 3.05 2.08
CA TYR A 102 17.58 3.15 3.53
C TYR A 102 16.13 2.91 4.02
N ARG A 103 15.12 3.43 3.31
CA ARG A 103 13.71 3.13 3.61
C ARG A 103 13.39 1.65 3.48
N MET A 104 13.86 0.99 2.42
CA MET A 104 13.69 -0.45 2.22
C MET A 104 14.24 -1.26 3.40
N GLN A 105 15.45 -0.92 3.86
CA GLN A 105 16.09 -1.57 5.00
C GLN A 105 15.32 -1.38 6.30
N ILE A 106 14.85 -0.15 6.59
CA ILE A 106 14.01 0.10 7.78
C ILE A 106 12.71 -0.69 7.73
N ILE A 107 12.02 -0.69 6.58
CA ILE A 107 10.75 -1.41 6.42
C ILE A 107 10.97 -2.91 6.60
N GLN A 108 12.03 -3.47 6.03
CA GLN A 108 12.39 -4.88 6.22
C GLN A 108 12.71 -5.17 7.69
N ALA A 109 13.57 -4.36 8.32
CA ALA A 109 13.96 -4.55 9.70
C ALA A 109 12.76 -4.48 10.65
N TYR A 110 11.82 -3.55 10.43
CA TYR A 110 10.58 -3.48 11.19
C TYR A 110 9.73 -4.76 11.03
N HIS A 111 9.52 -5.22 9.79
CA HIS A 111 8.75 -6.45 9.55
C HIS A 111 9.40 -7.68 10.19
N MET A 112 10.72 -7.84 10.09
CA MET A 112 11.41 -9.01 10.62
C MET A 112 11.62 -8.95 12.13
N LYS A 113 12.12 -7.83 12.64
CA LYS A 113 12.56 -7.69 14.04
C LYS A 113 11.41 -7.30 14.98
N SER A 114 10.47 -6.48 14.51
CA SER A 114 9.36 -6.01 15.34
C SER A 114 8.09 -6.85 15.17
N LEU A 115 7.78 -7.31 13.95
CA LEU A 115 6.58 -8.13 13.69
C LEU A 115 6.86 -9.64 13.64
N GLY A 116 8.13 -10.06 13.72
CA GLY A 116 8.51 -11.47 13.66
C GLY A 116 8.24 -12.13 12.31
N TRP A 117 8.13 -11.35 11.23
CA TRP A 117 7.89 -11.90 9.90
C TRP A 117 9.17 -12.51 9.32
N VAL A 118 8.99 -13.44 8.39
CA VAL A 118 10.11 -14.09 7.69
C VAL A 118 10.93 -13.09 6.87
N ASP A 119 10.27 -12.03 6.38
CA ASP A 119 10.85 -11.00 5.52
C ASP A 119 9.90 -9.80 5.36
N ILE A 120 10.34 -8.75 4.65
CA ILE A 120 9.52 -7.62 4.19
C ILE A 120 8.18 -8.11 3.61
N GLY A 121 7.06 -7.54 4.06
CA GLY A 121 5.72 -8.07 3.71
C GLY A 121 5.30 -7.89 2.25
N TYR A 122 5.88 -6.93 1.54
CA TYR A 122 5.48 -6.57 0.18
C TYR A 122 6.28 -7.33 -0.89
N ASN A 123 5.65 -7.67 -2.02
CA ASN A 123 6.35 -8.19 -3.19
C ASN A 123 7.26 -7.15 -3.83
N PHE A 124 6.75 -5.93 -4.07
CA PHE A 124 7.50 -4.83 -4.66
C PHE A 124 7.20 -3.52 -3.94
N LEU A 125 8.18 -2.63 -3.93
CA LEU A 125 8.04 -1.27 -3.43
C LEU A 125 8.46 -0.27 -4.49
N VAL A 126 7.90 0.94 -4.48
CA VAL A 126 8.20 2.00 -5.46
C VAL A 126 8.63 3.26 -4.74
N GLY A 127 9.88 3.68 -4.94
CA GLY A 127 10.47 4.88 -4.35
C GLY A 127 10.06 6.16 -5.09
N GLY A 128 10.08 7.30 -4.40
CA GLY A 128 9.82 8.63 -5.00
C GLY A 128 10.82 9.00 -6.09
N ASP A 129 12.01 8.38 -6.04
CA ASP A 129 13.04 8.37 -7.08
C ASP A 129 12.57 7.75 -8.42
N GLY A 130 11.43 7.04 -8.44
CA GLY A 130 10.87 6.39 -9.62
C GLY A 130 11.43 5.01 -9.91
N LYS A 131 12.10 4.37 -8.93
CA LYS A 131 12.63 3.01 -9.05
C LYS A 131 11.73 2.00 -8.34
N VAL A 132 11.81 0.75 -8.80
CA VAL A 132 11.14 -0.38 -8.16
C VAL A 132 12.15 -1.17 -7.35
N TYR A 133 11.81 -1.50 -6.12
CA TYR A 133 12.63 -2.26 -5.20
C TYR A 133 11.98 -3.63 -4.98
N VAL A 134 12.73 -4.71 -5.21
CA VAL A 134 12.25 -6.08 -5.03
C VAL A 134 12.24 -6.41 -3.54
N GLY A 135 11.03 -6.59 -3.00
CA GLY A 135 10.83 -7.19 -1.68
C GLY A 135 10.84 -8.71 -1.79
N ARG A 136 9.65 -9.33 -1.73
CA ARG A 136 9.49 -10.78 -1.95
C ARG A 136 9.49 -11.19 -3.44
N GLY A 137 9.33 -10.24 -4.36
CA GLY A 137 9.33 -10.50 -5.80
C GLY A 137 8.12 -11.27 -6.31
N TRP A 138 8.21 -11.79 -7.54
CA TRP A 138 7.07 -12.39 -8.26
C TRP A 138 6.67 -13.79 -7.78
N HIS A 139 7.62 -14.57 -7.27
CA HIS A 139 7.44 -16.01 -7.06
C HIS A 139 6.97 -16.39 -5.66
N ILE A 140 6.91 -15.42 -4.76
CA ILE A 140 6.74 -15.63 -3.32
C ILE A 140 5.47 -14.94 -2.86
N GLN A 141 4.73 -15.59 -1.97
CA GLN A 141 3.54 -15.00 -1.37
C GLN A 141 3.90 -13.82 -0.48
N GLY A 142 3.15 -12.73 -0.67
CA GLY A 142 3.21 -11.56 0.19
C GLY A 142 2.67 -11.81 1.60
N GLN A 143 3.05 -10.96 2.55
CA GLN A 143 2.46 -10.87 3.90
C GLN A 143 1.90 -9.46 4.13
N HIS A 144 1.29 -8.90 3.07
CA HIS A 144 0.82 -7.51 3.04
C HIS A 144 -0.65 -7.34 3.46
N VAL A 145 -1.48 -8.36 3.25
CA VAL A 145 -2.86 -8.47 3.78
C VAL A 145 -3.13 -9.93 4.12
N SER A 146 -3.61 -10.19 5.33
CA SER A 146 -3.97 -11.54 5.77
C SER A 146 -4.97 -12.19 4.80
N GLY A 147 -4.67 -13.39 4.30
CA GLY A 147 -5.51 -14.13 3.35
C GLY A 147 -5.32 -13.80 1.87
N TYR A 148 -4.72 -12.65 1.51
CA TYR A 148 -4.58 -12.24 0.10
C TYR A 148 -3.19 -12.50 -0.50
N GLY A 149 -2.18 -12.77 0.34
CA GLY A 149 -0.81 -13.03 -0.13
C GLY A 149 -0.66 -14.23 -1.06
N ALA A 150 -1.59 -15.19 -0.98
CA ALA A 150 -1.61 -16.39 -1.83
C ALA A 150 -2.25 -16.17 -3.21
N ILE A 151 -2.98 -15.07 -3.40
CA ILE A 151 -3.81 -14.81 -4.59
C ILE A 151 -3.51 -13.46 -5.23
N SER A 152 -2.54 -12.71 -4.72
CA SER A 152 -2.21 -11.37 -5.20
C SER A 152 -0.72 -11.03 -5.09
N VAL A 153 -0.29 -10.07 -5.91
CA VAL A 153 1.00 -9.41 -5.79
C VAL A 153 0.77 -8.02 -5.20
N SER A 154 1.55 -7.62 -4.20
CA SER A 154 1.49 -6.26 -3.67
C SER A 154 2.52 -5.32 -4.27
N ILE A 155 2.11 -4.09 -4.55
CA ILE A 155 3.00 -2.98 -4.89
C ILE A 155 2.78 -1.87 -3.86
N ALA A 156 3.79 -1.59 -3.04
CA ALA A 156 3.72 -0.55 -2.01
C ALA A 156 4.48 0.72 -2.43
N PHE A 157 3.80 1.86 -2.43
CA PHE A 157 4.44 3.14 -2.67
C PHE A 157 5.13 3.60 -1.38
N ILE A 158 6.43 3.87 -1.44
CA ILE A 158 7.20 4.36 -0.28
C ILE A 158 6.77 5.80 0.02
N GLY A 159 6.12 6.01 1.16
CA GLY A 159 5.57 7.30 1.58
C GLY A 159 4.19 7.20 2.24
N THR A 160 3.59 8.36 2.48
CA THR A 160 2.20 8.51 2.94
C THR A 160 1.42 9.41 1.98
N PHE A 161 0.33 8.89 1.43
CA PHE A 161 -0.45 9.56 0.38
C PHE A 161 -1.88 9.86 0.81
N VAL A 162 -2.07 10.15 2.10
CA VAL A 162 -3.38 10.59 2.62
C VAL A 162 -3.69 12.00 2.12
N ASN A 163 -2.75 12.94 2.28
CA ASN A 163 -2.95 14.34 1.92
C ASN A 163 -2.12 14.81 0.72
N VAL A 164 -1.12 14.02 0.33
CA VAL A 164 -0.16 14.35 -0.74
C VAL A 164 -0.27 13.30 -1.85
N GLU A 165 -0.19 13.73 -3.10
CA GLU A 165 -0.16 12.81 -4.25
C GLU A 165 1.25 12.19 -4.41
N PRO A 166 1.35 10.91 -4.80
CA PRO A 166 2.63 10.32 -5.17
C PRO A 166 3.21 11.00 -6.42
N SER A 167 4.53 10.97 -6.56
CA SER A 167 5.18 11.57 -7.71
C SER A 167 4.76 10.86 -9.00
N THR A 168 4.72 11.58 -10.13
CA THR A 168 4.41 10.98 -11.44
C THR A 168 5.36 9.82 -11.75
N ARG A 169 6.64 9.94 -11.35
CA ARG A 169 7.65 8.90 -11.52
C ARG A 169 7.31 7.62 -10.75
N GLN A 170 6.80 7.71 -9.52
CA GLN A 170 6.28 6.55 -8.77
C GLN A 170 5.13 5.86 -9.49
N ILE A 171 4.15 6.64 -9.95
CA ILE A 171 2.97 6.10 -10.64
C ILE A 171 3.39 5.38 -11.93
N GLU A 172 4.27 5.99 -12.72
CA GLU A 172 4.78 5.40 -13.95
C GLU A 172 5.59 4.13 -13.70
N ALA A 173 6.45 4.12 -12.67
CA ALA A 173 7.24 2.93 -12.31
C ALA A 173 6.35 1.75 -11.91
N ALA A 174 5.30 2.00 -11.10
CA ALA A 174 4.32 0.96 -10.74
C ALA A 174 3.58 0.42 -11.96
N LYS A 175 3.15 1.29 -12.89
CA LYS A 175 2.48 0.86 -14.14
C LYS A 175 3.38 0.03 -15.02
N ARG A 176 4.62 0.49 -15.25
CA ARG A 176 5.63 -0.25 -16.03
C ARG A 176 5.96 -1.61 -15.40
N LEU A 177 6.01 -1.70 -14.07
CA LEU A 177 6.18 -2.97 -13.37
C LEU A 177 5.04 -3.95 -13.63
N MET A 178 3.79 -3.47 -13.64
CA MET A 178 2.64 -4.32 -13.96
C MET A 178 2.64 -4.76 -15.42
N ASP A 179 3.00 -3.87 -16.36
CA ASP A 179 3.15 -4.21 -17.77
C ASP A 179 4.25 -5.27 -17.98
N GLU A 180 5.38 -5.11 -17.29
CA GLU A 180 6.47 -6.09 -17.28
C GLU A 180 6.03 -7.43 -16.66
N GLY A 181 5.21 -7.38 -15.61
CA GLY A 181 4.60 -8.57 -15.01
C GLY A 181 3.75 -9.35 -16.01
N VAL A 182 2.98 -8.67 -16.86
CA VAL A 182 2.21 -9.32 -17.94
C VAL A 182 3.16 -9.89 -19.00
N ARG A 183 4.16 -9.12 -19.45
CA ARG A 183 5.15 -9.57 -20.45
C ARG A 183 5.89 -10.83 -20.00
N LEU A 184 6.24 -10.92 -18.71
CA LEU A 184 6.93 -12.06 -18.10
C LEU A 184 5.99 -13.21 -17.69
N HIS A 185 4.69 -13.16 -18.02
CA HIS A 185 3.68 -14.14 -17.63
C HIS A 185 3.60 -14.34 -16.10
N ARG A 186 3.91 -13.29 -15.33
CA ARG A 186 3.78 -13.26 -13.86
C ARG A 186 2.42 -12.74 -13.44
N LEU A 187 1.88 -11.78 -14.20
CA LEU A 187 0.50 -11.31 -14.09
C LEU A 187 -0.33 -11.85 -15.25
N HIS A 188 -1.58 -12.21 -14.97
CA HIS A 188 -2.53 -12.58 -16.00
C HIS A 188 -2.81 -11.36 -16.89
N PRO A 189 -2.95 -11.49 -18.23
CA PRO A 189 -3.25 -10.36 -19.10
C PRO A 189 -4.50 -9.57 -18.69
N ASP A 190 -5.48 -10.23 -18.06
CA ASP A 190 -6.70 -9.65 -17.49
C ASP A 190 -6.66 -9.50 -15.96
N TYR A 191 -5.50 -9.13 -15.40
CA TYR A 191 -5.40 -8.88 -13.97
C TYR A 191 -6.26 -7.68 -13.53
N HIS A 192 -6.58 -7.65 -12.23
CA HIS A 192 -7.38 -6.63 -11.58
C HIS A 192 -6.53 -5.86 -10.55
N ILE A 193 -6.72 -4.54 -10.47
CA ILE A 193 -6.04 -3.67 -9.52
C ILE A 193 -7.01 -3.28 -8.40
N TYR A 194 -6.57 -3.51 -7.16
CA TYR A 194 -7.30 -3.16 -5.94
C TYR A 194 -6.42 -2.30 -5.03
N ALA A 195 -7.06 -1.52 -4.18
CA ALA A 195 -6.45 -0.79 -3.08
C ALA A 195 -6.56 -1.60 -1.79
N HIS A 196 -5.55 -1.53 -0.91
CA HIS A 196 -5.58 -2.23 0.37
C HIS A 196 -6.87 -1.96 1.18
N ARG A 197 -7.33 -0.71 1.25
CA ARG A 197 -8.60 -0.32 1.91
C ARG A 197 -9.85 -1.04 1.38
N GLN A 198 -9.83 -1.58 0.16
CA GLN A 198 -10.96 -2.35 -0.37
C GLN A 198 -11.05 -3.75 0.24
N VAL A 199 -9.97 -4.29 0.80
CA VAL A 199 -9.92 -5.66 1.32
C VAL A 199 -9.68 -5.75 2.83
N SER A 200 -9.23 -4.68 3.46
CA SER A 200 -8.93 -4.58 4.90
C SER A 200 -9.32 -3.20 5.44
N PRO A 201 -9.75 -3.06 6.71
CA PRO A 201 -10.05 -1.76 7.31
C PRO A 201 -8.77 -0.95 7.59
N THR A 202 -8.26 -0.25 6.57
CA THR A 202 -7.05 0.57 6.63
C THR A 202 -7.19 1.81 5.77
N GLU A 203 -6.42 2.86 6.07
CA GLU A 203 -6.27 4.03 5.19
C GLU A 203 -5.37 3.74 3.97
N SER A 204 -4.58 2.67 3.95
CA SER A 204 -3.72 2.36 2.81
C SER A 204 -4.53 2.14 1.52
N PRO A 205 -4.14 2.67 0.35
CA PRO A 205 -2.86 3.31 0.01
C PRO A 205 -2.83 4.84 0.22
N GLY A 206 -3.76 5.38 1.00
CA GLY A 206 -3.95 6.81 1.21
C GLY A 206 -4.97 7.41 0.25
N GLN A 207 -5.66 8.45 0.71
CA GLN A 207 -6.79 9.05 -0.02
C GLN A 207 -6.37 9.58 -1.40
N LYS A 208 -5.26 10.32 -1.51
CA LYS A 208 -4.81 10.89 -2.79
C LYS A 208 -4.40 9.83 -3.82
N LEU A 209 -3.64 8.81 -3.40
CA LEU A 209 -3.29 7.71 -4.28
C LEU A 209 -4.53 6.89 -4.67
N PHE A 210 -5.47 6.64 -3.75
CA PHE A 210 -6.72 5.95 -4.07
C PHE A 210 -7.55 6.70 -5.12
N GLU A 211 -7.68 8.03 -5.01
CA GLU A 211 -8.37 8.86 -6.00
C GLU A 211 -7.74 8.78 -7.40
N LEU A 212 -6.40 8.71 -7.48
CA LEU A 212 -5.68 8.53 -8.74
C LEU A 212 -5.87 7.12 -9.31
N MET A 213 -5.83 6.09 -8.46
CA MET A 213 -6.02 4.69 -8.86
C MET A 213 -7.38 4.45 -9.51
N LYS A 214 -8.43 5.14 -9.07
CA LYS A 214 -9.77 5.03 -9.68
C LYS A 214 -9.78 5.37 -11.18
N LYS A 215 -8.76 6.08 -11.68
CA LYS A 215 -8.60 6.45 -13.09
C LYS A 215 -7.69 5.47 -13.86
N TRP A 216 -7.09 4.49 -13.19
CA TRP A 216 -6.17 3.55 -13.83
C TRP A 216 -6.93 2.49 -14.64
N PRO A 217 -6.38 2.03 -15.77
CA PRO A 217 -6.91 0.85 -16.43
C PRO A 217 -6.83 -0.33 -15.47
N ARG A 218 -7.86 -1.20 -15.49
CA ARG A 218 -7.98 -2.40 -14.62
C ARG A 218 -8.21 -2.12 -13.13
N PHE A 219 -8.40 -0.87 -12.71
CA PHE A 219 -8.91 -0.61 -11.37
C PHE A 219 -10.30 -1.21 -11.22
N THR A 220 -10.49 -1.98 -10.16
CA THR A 220 -11.73 -2.70 -9.90
C THR A 220 -12.42 -2.08 -8.69
N PRO A 221 -13.54 -1.35 -8.85
CA PRO A 221 -14.23 -0.70 -7.73
C PRO A 221 -14.81 -1.71 -6.73
N ASP A 222 -15.34 -2.82 -7.23
CA ASP A 222 -15.94 -3.87 -6.42
C ASP A 222 -14.94 -5.00 -6.11
N ALA A 223 -14.52 -5.10 -4.85
CA ALA A 223 -13.63 -6.15 -4.37
C ALA A 223 -14.36 -7.40 -3.87
N THR A 224 -15.67 -7.55 -4.11
CA THR A 224 -16.47 -8.67 -3.60
C THR A 224 -15.94 -10.02 -4.10
N SER A 225 -15.67 -10.15 -5.40
CA SER A 225 -15.09 -11.38 -5.97
C SER A 225 -13.73 -11.70 -5.34
N LEU A 226 -12.86 -10.71 -5.17
CA LEU A 226 -11.56 -10.89 -4.53
C LEU A 226 -11.69 -11.32 -3.07
N ARG A 227 -12.63 -10.72 -2.32
CA ARG A 227 -12.92 -11.11 -0.93
C ARG A 227 -13.36 -12.57 -0.87
N LEU A 228 -14.23 -13.01 -1.77
CA LEU A 228 -14.65 -14.42 -1.86
C LEU A 228 -13.45 -15.36 -2.14
N LEU A 229 -12.55 -14.98 -3.04
CA LEU A 229 -11.35 -15.75 -3.37
C LEU A 229 -10.34 -15.82 -2.22
N SER A 230 -10.27 -14.79 -1.38
CA SER A 230 -9.44 -14.80 -0.17
C SER A 230 -10.00 -15.69 0.95
N ASN A 231 -11.09 -16.41 0.68
CA ASN A 231 -11.90 -17.11 1.66
C ASN A 231 -12.34 -16.13 2.78
N ALA A 232 -12.87 -14.98 2.34
CA ALA A 232 -13.20 -13.75 3.09
C ALA A 232 -13.00 -13.87 4.60
N THR A 233 -11.80 -13.53 5.05
CA THR A 233 -11.50 -13.24 6.46
C THR A 233 -12.51 -12.22 6.98
N LEU A 234 -13.11 -12.53 8.13
CA LEU A 234 -13.87 -11.56 8.89
C LEU A 234 -13.11 -10.26 9.02
N LYS A 235 -13.81 -9.15 8.85
CA LYS A 235 -13.21 -7.84 9.05
C LYS A 235 -13.33 -7.46 10.51
N PHE A 236 -12.20 -7.43 11.21
CA PHE A 236 -12.13 -6.99 12.59
C PHE A 236 -11.93 -5.48 12.69
N VAL A 237 -12.71 -4.83 13.54
CA VAL A 237 -12.44 -3.47 14.02
C VAL A 237 -11.81 -3.63 15.41
N THR A 238 -10.48 -3.51 15.47
CA THR A 238 -9.75 -3.67 16.73
C THR A 238 -9.99 -2.48 17.65
N ARG A 239 -9.69 -2.67 18.95
CA ARG A 239 -9.92 -1.66 20.01
C ARG A 239 -9.51 -0.23 19.64
N PRO A 240 -8.33 0.04 19.07
CA PRO A 240 -7.94 1.40 18.67
C PRO A 240 -8.86 2.02 17.61
N TYR A 241 -9.37 1.24 16.66
CA TYR A 241 -10.17 1.75 15.54
C TYR A 241 -11.60 2.13 15.92
N TRP A 242 -12.14 1.59 17.01
CA TRP A 242 -13.40 2.05 17.59
C TRP A 242 -13.20 2.95 18.81
N LEU A 243 -11.97 3.41 19.08
CA LEU A 243 -11.62 4.31 20.19
C LEU A 243 -12.02 3.74 21.55
N ALA A 244 -11.73 2.46 21.76
CA ALA A 244 -11.95 1.78 23.03
C ALA A 244 -11.20 2.46 24.17
N GLN A 245 -11.87 2.67 25.29
CA GLN A 245 -11.18 2.96 26.54
C GLN A 245 -10.36 1.73 26.98
N PRO A 246 -9.20 1.91 27.65
CA PRO A 246 -8.51 0.78 28.25
C PRO A 246 -9.36 0.16 29.37
N PRO A 247 -9.20 -1.15 29.67
CA PRO A 247 -9.79 -1.76 30.86
C PRO A 247 -9.37 -0.99 32.12
N THR A 248 -10.27 -0.86 33.09
CA THR A 248 -10.00 -0.17 34.36
C THR A 248 -8.98 -0.91 35.22
N VAL A 249 -8.87 -2.23 35.05
CA VAL A 249 -7.87 -3.11 35.66
C VAL A 249 -7.52 -4.25 34.69
N PRO A 250 -6.39 -4.96 34.89
CA PRO A 250 -6.07 -6.15 34.11
C PRO A 250 -7.21 -7.19 34.13
N LEU A 251 -7.55 -7.72 32.96
CA LEU A 251 -8.64 -8.68 32.78
C LEU A 251 -8.18 -10.11 33.09
N ALA A 252 -9.10 -10.95 33.56
CA ALA A 252 -8.82 -12.36 33.80
C ALA A 252 -8.58 -13.11 32.48
N PRO A 253 -7.58 -14.00 32.40
CA PRO A 253 -7.30 -14.76 31.18
C PRO A 253 -8.41 -15.78 30.88
N LEU A 254 -8.59 -16.08 29.60
CA LEU A 254 -9.49 -17.12 29.10
C LEU A 254 -8.68 -18.35 28.69
N GLU A 255 -9.09 -19.54 29.17
CA GLU A 255 -8.41 -20.79 28.83
C GLU A 255 -8.73 -21.22 27.39
N LEU A 256 -7.68 -21.49 26.61
CA LEU A 256 -7.79 -21.98 25.23
C LEU A 256 -7.44 -23.48 25.16
N PRO A 257 -8.07 -24.27 24.25
CA PRO A 257 -9.15 -23.88 23.35
C PRO A 257 -10.49 -23.76 24.09
N ILE A 258 -11.26 -22.74 23.73
CA ILE A 258 -12.54 -22.43 24.36
C ILE A 258 -13.56 -23.50 24.01
N GLN A 259 -14.30 -23.98 25.02
CA GLN A 259 -15.27 -25.08 24.86
C GLN A 259 -16.71 -24.59 24.75
N SER A 260 -17.01 -23.35 25.12
CA SER A 260 -18.37 -22.80 25.09
C SER A 260 -18.37 -21.38 24.52
N VAL A 261 -19.26 -21.13 23.56
CA VAL A 261 -19.48 -19.83 22.92
C VAL A 261 -20.92 -19.41 23.19
N ARG A 262 -21.12 -18.18 23.66
CA ARG A 262 -22.44 -17.62 23.94
C ARG A 262 -22.79 -16.46 23.00
N PHE A 263 -23.98 -16.50 22.44
CA PHE A 263 -24.57 -15.49 21.59
C PHE A 263 -25.57 -14.65 22.38
N VAL A 264 -25.39 -13.33 22.38
CA VAL A 264 -26.20 -12.40 23.19
C VAL A 264 -26.66 -11.20 22.39
N SER A 265 -27.91 -10.77 22.61
CA SER A 265 -28.41 -9.50 22.06
C SER A 265 -28.00 -8.35 22.96
N THR A 266 -27.54 -7.24 22.37
CA THR A 266 -27.26 -6.02 23.16
C THR A 266 -28.53 -5.17 23.39
N ASN A 267 -29.67 -5.54 22.78
CA ASN A 267 -30.92 -4.76 22.77
C ASN A 267 -30.73 -3.31 22.29
N THR A 268 -29.69 -3.07 21.50
CA THR A 268 -29.42 -1.77 20.88
C THR A 268 -30.08 -1.70 19.51
N LYS A 269 -30.38 -0.48 19.02
CA LYS A 269 -30.85 -0.30 17.64
C LYS A 269 -29.77 -0.77 16.66
N SER A 270 -30.20 -1.26 15.50
CA SER A 270 -29.31 -1.64 14.40
C SER A 270 -28.44 -0.47 13.94
N CYS A 271 -27.28 -0.77 13.38
CA CYS A 271 -26.44 0.17 12.63
C CYS A 271 -26.16 -0.38 11.23
N SER A 272 -25.93 0.52 10.28
CA SER A 272 -25.60 0.13 8.89
C SER A 272 -24.28 0.69 8.38
N THR A 273 -23.74 1.74 9.03
CA THR A 273 -22.44 2.33 8.69
C THR A 273 -21.42 2.10 9.80
N GLN A 274 -20.14 2.05 9.44
CA GLN A 274 -19.08 1.83 10.43
C GLN A 274 -19.04 2.92 11.50
N ALA A 275 -19.27 4.18 11.15
CA ALA A 275 -19.31 5.28 12.11
C ALA A 275 -20.45 5.11 13.14
N GLU A 276 -21.63 4.68 12.68
CA GLU A 276 -22.76 4.40 13.55
C GLU A 276 -22.49 3.17 14.44
N CYS A 277 -21.95 2.09 13.87
CA CYS A 277 -21.61 0.90 14.64
C CYS A 277 -20.50 1.16 15.66
N VAL A 278 -19.46 1.94 15.32
CA VAL A 278 -18.44 2.42 16.27
C VAL A 278 -19.09 3.17 17.43
N PHE A 279 -19.99 4.11 17.14
CA PHE A 279 -20.68 4.88 18.18
C PHE A 279 -21.47 3.97 19.13
N ARG A 280 -22.16 2.95 18.61
CA ARG A 280 -22.91 1.97 19.41
C ARG A 280 -22.01 1.11 20.30
N VAL A 281 -20.91 0.58 19.76
CA VAL A 281 -19.97 -0.24 20.53
C VAL A 281 -19.30 0.57 21.63
N ARG A 282 -18.95 1.84 21.37
CA ARG A 282 -18.45 2.76 22.40
C ARG A 282 -19.45 2.99 23.51
N LEU A 283 -20.72 3.22 23.17
CA LEU A 283 -21.78 3.42 24.16
C LEU A 283 -21.97 2.17 25.04
N LEU A 284 -21.87 0.97 24.45
CA LEU A 284 -21.90 -0.29 25.21
C LEU A 284 -20.74 -0.40 26.20
N GLN A 285 -19.53 -0.02 25.80
CA GLN A 285 -18.38 -0.01 26.72
C GLN A 285 -18.59 0.98 27.87
N SER A 286 -18.99 2.22 27.58
CA SER A 286 -19.25 3.24 28.61
C SER A 286 -20.35 2.79 29.57
N PHE A 287 -21.44 2.22 29.06
CA PHE A 287 -22.51 1.68 29.90
C PHE A 287 -22.02 0.56 30.84
N HIS A 288 -21.22 -0.38 30.31
CA HIS A 288 -20.65 -1.45 31.12
C HIS A 288 -19.72 -0.94 32.23
N ILE A 289 -18.85 0.01 31.93
CA ILE A 289 -17.89 0.55 32.91
C ILE A 289 -18.58 1.48 33.90
N GLU A 290 -19.36 2.45 33.43
CA GLU A 290 -19.87 3.55 34.25
C GLU A 290 -21.18 3.19 34.96
N SER A 291 -22.05 2.42 34.32
CA SER A 291 -23.38 2.09 34.87
C SER A 291 -23.43 0.74 35.58
N ILE A 292 -22.78 -0.29 35.04
CA ILE A 292 -22.77 -1.63 35.65
C ILE A 292 -21.56 -1.84 36.60
N GLY A 293 -20.45 -1.14 36.33
CA GLY A 293 -19.21 -1.29 37.07
C GLY A 293 -18.39 -2.51 36.66
N TYR A 294 -18.53 -2.97 35.42
CA TYR A 294 -17.60 -3.93 34.83
C TYR A 294 -16.25 -3.28 34.55
N LYS A 295 -15.20 -4.11 34.44
CA LYS A 295 -13.83 -3.62 34.26
C LYS A 295 -13.56 -3.14 32.84
N ASP A 296 -14.37 -3.60 31.88
CA ASP A 296 -14.32 -3.27 30.46
C ASP A 296 -15.65 -3.68 29.82
N ILE A 297 -15.82 -3.44 28.51
CA ILE A 297 -16.91 -4.02 27.72
C ILE A 297 -17.00 -5.52 28.00
N ASN A 298 -18.14 -6.00 28.52
CA ASN A 298 -18.31 -7.38 28.97
C ASN A 298 -18.65 -8.36 27.83
N TYR A 299 -18.01 -8.19 26.68
CA TYR A 299 -18.13 -9.05 25.51
C TYR A 299 -16.75 -9.30 24.90
N ASN A 300 -16.49 -10.51 24.40
CA ASN A 300 -15.26 -10.81 23.67
C ASN A 300 -15.28 -10.13 22.29
N PHE A 301 -16.40 -10.28 21.59
CA PHE A 301 -16.60 -9.73 20.25
C PHE A 301 -18.02 -9.16 20.09
N VAL A 302 -18.16 -8.16 19.24
CA VAL A 302 -19.47 -7.58 18.89
C VAL A 302 -19.67 -7.64 17.38
N ALA A 303 -20.67 -8.37 16.92
CA ALA A 303 -21.06 -8.46 15.52
C ALA A 303 -22.08 -7.35 15.20
N ALA A 304 -21.73 -6.50 14.24
CA ALA A 304 -22.50 -5.30 13.92
C ALA A 304 -23.07 -5.33 12.49
N GLY A 305 -24.11 -4.51 12.26
CA GLY A 305 -24.87 -4.52 11.01
C GLY A 305 -24.16 -3.90 9.80
N ASP A 306 -22.97 -3.32 9.99
CA ASP A 306 -22.08 -2.90 8.91
C ASP A 306 -21.20 -4.06 8.37
N GLY A 307 -21.39 -5.28 8.87
CA GLY A 307 -20.68 -6.48 8.43
C GLY A 307 -19.29 -6.66 9.06
N HIS A 308 -18.99 -5.95 10.15
CA HIS A 308 -17.72 -6.06 10.87
C HIS A 308 -17.87 -6.75 12.25
N ILE A 309 -16.76 -7.36 12.69
CA ILE A 309 -16.60 -7.87 14.06
C ILE A 309 -15.78 -6.85 14.84
N TYR A 310 -16.34 -6.26 15.89
CA TYR A 310 -15.65 -5.36 16.78
C TYR A 310 -15.00 -6.14 17.90
N GLU A 311 -13.72 -5.93 18.12
CA GLU A 311 -12.97 -6.57 19.20
C GLU A 311 -13.29 -5.89 20.53
N GLY A 312 -13.92 -6.62 21.44
CA GLY A 312 -14.09 -6.22 22.84
C GLY A 312 -12.89 -6.70 23.65
N ARG A 313 -13.09 -7.71 24.50
CA ARG A 313 -12.02 -8.35 25.30
C ARG A 313 -11.10 -9.27 24.49
N GLY A 314 -11.53 -9.67 23.29
CA GLY A 314 -10.78 -10.52 22.37
C GLY A 314 -10.75 -12.00 22.80
N TRP A 315 -9.81 -12.76 22.28
CA TRP A 315 -9.71 -14.21 22.48
C TRP A 315 -9.15 -14.63 23.85
N ASN A 316 -8.38 -13.76 24.49
CA ASN A 316 -7.50 -14.14 25.61
C ASN A 316 -8.05 -13.76 26.99
N HIS A 317 -9.20 -13.08 27.06
CA HIS A 317 -9.73 -12.57 28.31
C HIS A 317 -11.20 -12.92 28.48
N GLY A 318 -11.57 -13.41 29.67
CA GLY A 318 -12.92 -13.83 30.00
C GLY A 318 -13.87 -12.65 30.26
N CYS A 319 -15.17 -12.92 30.19
CA CYS A 319 -16.21 -12.01 30.64
C CYS A 319 -16.44 -12.14 32.16
N GLU A 320 -17.07 -11.13 32.75
CA GLU A 320 -17.49 -11.12 34.16
C GLU A 320 -18.92 -11.65 34.27
N ALA A 321 -19.17 -12.45 35.31
CA ALA A 321 -20.53 -12.84 35.67
C ALA A 321 -21.31 -11.62 36.18
N SER A 322 -22.60 -11.55 35.83
CA SER A 322 -23.54 -10.58 36.39
C SER A 322 -23.65 -10.74 37.90
N LYS A 323 -23.78 -9.61 38.61
CA LYS A 323 -23.91 -9.55 40.08
C LYS A 323 -25.22 -10.20 40.58
N ASP A 324 -26.21 -10.35 39.70
CA ASP A 324 -27.55 -10.86 40.02
C ASP A 324 -27.72 -12.37 39.72
N GLY A 325 -26.63 -13.09 39.41
CA GLY A 325 -26.66 -14.53 39.18
C GLY A 325 -27.08 -14.98 37.77
N ASP A 326 -27.47 -14.04 36.90
CA ASP A 326 -27.86 -14.28 35.50
C ASP A 326 -26.68 -14.06 34.52
N GLY A 327 -25.46 -14.24 35.02
CA GLY A 327 -24.21 -13.87 34.37
C GLY A 327 -23.66 -14.88 33.36
N HIS A 328 -22.84 -14.39 32.44
CA HIS A 328 -22.03 -15.25 31.57
C HIS A 328 -21.02 -16.05 32.40
N ASP A 329 -20.79 -17.31 32.04
CA ASP A 329 -19.70 -18.07 32.65
C ASP A 329 -18.37 -17.41 32.22
N PRO A 330 -17.47 -17.07 33.15
CA PRO A 330 -16.20 -16.44 32.82
C PRO A 330 -15.30 -17.27 31.89
N LYS A 331 -15.60 -18.56 31.69
CA LYS A 331 -14.92 -19.46 30.77
C LYS A 331 -15.50 -19.47 29.35
N GLU A 332 -16.57 -18.72 29.09
CA GLU A 332 -17.22 -18.64 27.78
C GLU A 332 -16.66 -17.53 26.91
N LEU A 333 -16.67 -17.76 25.59
CA LEU A 333 -16.52 -16.69 24.61
C LEU A 333 -17.87 -16.04 24.35
N VAL A 334 -18.02 -14.76 24.68
CA VAL A 334 -19.28 -14.04 24.48
C VAL A 334 -19.25 -13.19 23.22
N VAL A 335 -20.16 -13.46 22.29
CA VAL A 335 -20.35 -12.71 21.04
C VAL A 335 -21.68 -11.98 21.09
N ALA A 336 -21.62 -10.65 21.05
CA ALA A 336 -22.80 -9.79 21.17
C ALA A 336 -23.28 -9.25 19.82
N PHE A 337 -24.58 -9.04 19.66
CA PHE A 337 -25.18 -8.50 18.44
C PHE A 337 -25.69 -7.07 18.63
N VAL A 338 -25.29 -6.17 17.73
CA VAL A 338 -25.89 -4.83 17.60
C VAL A 338 -27.08 -4.89 16.65
N GLY A 339 -28.26 -4.52 17.14
CA GLY A 339 -29.51 -4.73 16.40
C GLY A 339 -30.03 -6.17 16.49
N PRO A 340 -31.02 -6.52 15.65
CA PRO A 340 -31.63 -7.85 15.68
C PRO A 340 -30.59 -8.94 15.33
N PRO A 341 -30.52 -10.06 16.08
CA PRO A 341 -29.52 -11.10 15.86
C PRO A 341 -29.56 -11.73 14.47
N SER A 342 -30.75 -11.81 13.86
CA SER A 342 -30.98 -12.44 12.56
C SER A 342 -30.13 -11.85 11.43
N SER A 343 -29.74 -10.58 11.50
CA SER A 343 -28.89 -9.94 10.49
C SER A 343 -27.41 -10.29 10.62
N ASN A 344 -26.94 -10.59 11.85
CA ASN A 344 -25.51 -10.65 12.16
C ASN A 344 -25.05 -12.06 12.59
N LYS A 345 -25.98 -13.00 12.77
CA LYS A 345 -25.70 -14.39 13.18
C LYS A 345 -24.74 -15.12 12.24
N LYS A 346 -24.88 -14.94 10.93
CA LYS A 346 -23.93 -15.51 9.95
C LYS A 346 -22.50 -15.03 10.19
N LEU A 347 -22.32 -13.74 10.45
CA LEU A 347 -21.01 -13.14 10.71
C LEU A 347 -20.38 -13.70 12.00
N ALA A 348 -21.18 -13.95 13.03
CA ALA A 348 -20.72 -14.58 14.26
C ALA A 348 -20.39 -16.08 14.09
N LEU A 349 -21.10 -16.80 13.22
CA LEU A 349 -20.76 -18.18 12.87
C LEU A 349 -19.43 -18.24 12.10
N ASP A 350 -19.20 -17.32 11.18
CA ASP A 350 -17.93 -17.18 10.47
C ASP A 350 -16.78 -16.88 11.47
N LEU A 351 -17.04 -16.09 12.53
CA LEU A 351 -16.13 -15.87 13.67
C LEU A 351 -15.74 -17.13 14.40
N ILE A 352 -16.71 -18.00 14.67
CA ILE A 352 -16.44 -19.27 15.30
C ILE A 352 -15.56 -20.15 14.40
N GLN A 353 -15.87 -20.24 13.10
CA GLN A 353 -15.06 -21.02 12.15
C GLN A 353 -13.62 -20.52 12.08
N GLN A 354 -13.42 -19.20 12.08
CA GLN A 354 -12.09 -18.61 12.16
C GLN A 354 -11.40 -18.95 13.49
N GLY A 355 -12.10 -18.88 14.61
CA GLY A 355 -11.60 -19.27 15.93
C GLY A 355 -11.16 -20.73 16.00
N ILE A 356 -11.93 -21.66 15.42
CA ILE A 356 -11.58 -23.08 15.32
C ILE A 356 -10.30 -23.27 14.48
N LYS A 357 -10.22 -22.59 13.32
CA LYS A 357 -9.06 -22.66 12.44
C LYS A 357 -7.77 -22.13 13.10
N LEU A 358 -7.90 -21.12 13.95
CA LEU A 358 -6.79 -20.52 14.70
C LEU A 358 -6.46 -21.29 16.00
N GLY A 359 -7.24 -22.30 16.37
CA GLY A 359 -7.04 -23.06 17.61
C GLY A 359 -7.52 -22.34 18.88
N HIS A 360 -8.26 -21.24 18.74
CA HIS A 360 -8.87 -20.54 19.88
C HIS A 360 -10.14 -21.23 20.39
N ILE A 361 -10.89 -21.89 19.52
CA ILE A 361 -12.13 -22.59 19.86
C ILE A 361 -11.96 -24.09 19.58
N SER A 362 -12.46 -24.93 20.49
CA SER A 362 -12.48 -26.39 20.33
C SER A 362 -13.35 -26.79 19.14
N LYS A 363 -13.02 -27.91 18.48
CA LYS A 363 -13.89 -28.47 17.43
C LYS A 363 -15.22 -28.98 18.00
N ASP A 364 -15.21 -29.38 19.27
CA ASP A 364 -16.37 -29.91 20.01
C ASP A 364 -17.01 -28.84 20.90
N TYR A 365 -16.98 -27.58 20.47
CA TYR A 365 -17.54 -26.48 21.23
C TYR A 365 -19.07 -26.56 21.36
N ILE A 366 -19.59 -26.01 22.44
CA ILE A 366 -21.02 -25.83 22.69
C ILE A 366 -21.40 -24.39 22.32
N LEU A 367 -22.44 -24.22 21.51
CA LEU A 367 -23.02 -22.91 21.21
C LEU A 367 -24.27 -22.70 22.08
N ILE A 368 -24.26 -21.65 22.90
CA ILE A 368 -25.41 -21.22 23.68
C ILE A 368 -25.98 -19.96 23.04
N ASP A 369 -27.19 -20.04 22.47
CA ASP A 369 -27.82 -18.92 21.78
C ASP A 369 -28.95 -18.33 22.60
N ASP A 370 -28.66 -17.24 23.32
CA ASP A 370 -29.64 -16.45 24.07
C ASP A 370 -30.04 -15.18 23.32
N SER A 371 -29.59 -15.01 22.07
CA SER A 371 -29.81 -13.78 21.32
C SER A 371 -31.27 -13.56 20.94
N GLU A 372 -32.07 -14.63 20.86
CA GLU A 372 -33.50 -14.60 20.49
C GLU A 372 -34.45 -14.57 21.70
N LYS A 373 -33.95 -14.56 22.95
CA LYS A 373 -34.78 -14.61 24.18
C LYS A 373 -35.34 -13.24 24.64
N SER A 374 -35.35 -12.22 23.79
CA SER A 374 -35.81 -10.85 24.12
C SER A 374 -37.29 -10.63 23.87
#